data_AF-A0A2I2MEY3-F1
#
_entry.id   AF-A0A2I2MEY3-F1
#
_cell.length_a   1.000
_cell.length_b   1.000
_cell.length_c   1.000
_cell.angle_alpha   90.00
_cell.angle_beta   90.00
_cell.angle_gamma   90.00
#
_symmetry.space_group_name_H-M   'P 1'
#
loop_
_entity.id
_entity.type
_entity.pdbx_description
1 polymer ?
#
loop_
_entity_poly.entity_id
_entity_poly.type
_entity_poly.pdbx_seq_one_letter_code
_entity_poly.pdbx_strand_id
1 'polypeptide(L)'
;MQFREIMVSSRSGPYPIRVGTGIRKKFPEWLVEMGFPFTRKVALLSNRTVRPLHADAISASLDTRGFPVENFDFPDGESYKTLDSVRDCLDWLLGIKWERQNPILAVGGEWWEIWEDL
;
A
#
# COMPACT_ATOMS: atom_id res chain seq x y z
N MET A 1 11.25 -17.65 -8.57
CA MET A 1 10.12 -16.99 -7.88
C MET A 1 8.96 -16.97 -8.86
N GLN A 2 7.81 -17.53 -8.48
CA GLN A 2 6.69 -17.78 -9.39
C GLN A 2 5.48 -16.96 -8.94
N PHE A 3 4.89 -16.21 -9.87
CA PHE A 3 3.64 -15.50 -9.67
C PHE A 3 2.78 -15.64 -10.93
N ARG A 4 1.46 -15.53 -10.75
CA ARG A 4 0.51 -15.40 -11.85
C ARG A 4 0.05 -13.95 -11.93
N GLU A 5 -0.19 -13.47 -13.13
CA GLU A 5 -0.79 -12.17 -13.37
C GLU A 5 -2.19 -12.37 -13.96
N ILE A 6 -3.16 -11.62 -13.44
CA ILE A 6 -4.55 -11.63 -13.89
C ILE A 6 -4.91 -10.20 -14.25
N MET A 7 -5.23 -9.95 -15.51
CA MET A 7 -5.70 -8.64 -15.96
C MET A 7 -7.18 -8.48 -15.65
N VAL A 8 -7.53 -7.47 -14.87
CA VAL A 8 -8.93 -7.14 -14.53
C VAL A 8 -9.34 -5.89 -15.27
N SER A 9 -10.47 -5.96 -15.97
CA SER A 9 -11.09 -4.81 -16.62
C SER A 9 -12.12 -4.17 -15.67
N SER A 10 -11.95 -2.89 -15.36
CA SER A 10 -12.88 -2.12 -14.55
C SER A 10 -13.35 -0.85 -15.28
N ARG A 11 -14.35 -0.16 -14.72
CA ARG A 11 -14.80 1.15 -15.25
C ARG A 11 -13.69 2.20 -15.24
N SER A 12 -12.74 2.09 -14.31
CA SER A 12 -11.60 3.01 -14.18
C SER A 12 -10.40 2.62 -15.06
N GLY A 13 -10.54 1.57 -15.87
CA GLY A 13 -9.49 1.02 -16.73
C GLY A 13 -9.01 -0.37 -16.30
N PRO A 14 -8.17 -1.00 -17.13
CA PRO A 14 -7.58 -2.30 -16.81
C PRO A 14 -6.44 -2.16 -15.79
N TYR A 15 -6.31 -3.14 -14.89
CA TYR A 15 -5.16 -3.22 -13.97
C TYR A 15 -4.75 -4.68 -13.72
N PRO A 16 -3.44 -4.94 -13.49
CA PRO A 16 -2.95 -6.28 -13.17
C PRO A 16 -3.14 -6.60 -11.69
N ILE A 17 -3.61 -7.82 -11.40
CA ILE A 17 -3.51 -8.45 -10.08
C ILE A 17 -2.41 -9.50 -10.16
N ARG A 18 -1.39 -9.38 -9.31
CA ARG A 18 -0.25 -10.31 -9.25
C ARG A 18 -0.32 -11.14 -7.98
N VAL A 19 -0.43 -12.46 -8.14
CA VAL A 19 -0.56 -13.42 -7.02
C VAL A 19 0.58 -14.42 -7.06
N GLY A 20 1.35 -14.51 -5.98
CA GLY A 20 2.46 -15.46 -5.89
C GLY A 20 3.14 -15.43 -4.53
N THR A 21 4.11 -16.33 -4.34
CA THR A 21 4.88 -16.41 -3.10
C THR A 21 6.15 -15.56 -3.19
N GLY A 22 6.46 -14.85 -2.09
CA GLY A 22 7.65 -13.99 -2.01
C GLY A 22 7.58 -12.70 -2.85
N ILE A 23 6.42 -12.35 -3.41
CA ILE A 23 6.22 -11.25 -4.38
C ILE A 23 6.63 -9.86 -3.90
N ARG A 24 6.64 -9.62 -2.58
CA ARG A 24 7.06 -8.35 -1.98
C ARG A 24 8.44 -7.86 -2.45
N LYS A 25 9.38 -8.76 -2.77
CA LYS A 25 10.73 -8.41 -3.23
C LYS A 25 10.78 -7.79 -4.63
N LYS A 26 9.69 -7.90 -5.40
CA LYS A 26 9.55 -7.37 -6.76
C LYS A 26 8.84 -6.02 -6.81
N PHE A 27 8.38 -5.54 -5.66
CA PHE A 27 7.56 -4.36 -5.58
C PHE A 27 8.26 -3.09 -6.11
N PRO A 28 9.57 -2.84 -5.82
CA PRO A 28 10.26 -1.70 -6.40
C PRO A 28 10.33 -1.74 -7.93
N GLU A 29 10.59 -2.91 -8.52
CA GLU A 29 10.59 -3.07 -9.99
C GLU A 29 9.20 -2.82 -10.59
N TRP A 30 8.15 -3.27 -9.93
CA TRP A 30 6.77 -3.05 -10.38
C TRP A 30 6.35 -1.59 -10.33
N LEU A 31 6.79 -0.81 -9.34
CA LEU A 31 6.56 0.63 -9.35
C LEU A 31 7.14 1.30 -10.60
N VAL A 32 8.35 0.88 -11.01
CA VAL A 32 8.99 1.39 -12.22
C VAL A 32 8.26 0.96 -13.48
N GLU A 33 7.82 -0.30 -13.56
CA GLU A 33 6.99 -0.80 -14.68
C GLU A 33 5.69 0.00 -14.82
N MET A 34 5.11 0.46 -13.70
CA MET A 34 3.92 1.32 -13.67
C MET A 34 4.22 2.81 -13.98
N GLY A 35 5.48 3.16 -14.24
CA GLY A 35 5.88 4.52 -14.62
C GLY A 35 6.28 5.42 -13.45
N PHE A 36 6.44 4.89 -12.24
CA PHE A 36 6.96 5.65 -11.09
C PHE A 36 8.49 5.54 -11.03
N PRO A 37 9.25 6.59 -11.38
CA PRO A 37 10.71 6.54 -11.28
C PRO A 37 11.14 6.44 -9.82
N PHE A 38 12.33 5.87 -9.58
CA PHE A 38 12.89 5.66 -8.24
C PHE A 38 12.87 6.91 -7.35
N THR A 39 12.96 8.11 -7.92
CA THR A 39 12.93 9.38 -7.18
C THR A 39 11.54 9.79 -6.67
N ARG A 40 10.47 9.07 -7.03
CA ARG A 40 9.12 9.35 -6.52
C ARG A 40 9.00 8.95 -5.06
N LYS A 41 8.42 9.82 -4.26
CA LYS A 41 8.06 9.47 -2.88
C LYS A 41 6.92 8.44 -2.90
N VAL A 42 6.95 7.46 -2.01
CA VAL A 42 5.88 6.48 -1.81
C VAL A 42 5.27 6.67 -0.42
N ALA A 43 3.95 6.86 -0.35
CA ALA A 43 3.24 6.92 0.93
C ALA A 43 2.72 5.51 1.22
N LEU A 44 3.29 4.83 2.21
CA LEU A 44 2.90 3.49 2.60
C LEU A 44 1.92 3.59 3.77
N LEU A 45 0.67 3.18 3.52
CA LEU A 45 -0.40 3.15 4.50
C LEU A 45 -0.60 1.72 5.01
N SER A 46 -0.54 1.51 6.32
CA SER A 46 -0.77 0.22 6.94
C SER A 46 -1.57 0.37 8.25
N ASN A 47 -1.66 -0.69 9.04
CA ASN A 47 -2.14 -0.62 10.42
C ASN A 47 -1.04 -1.12 11.37
N ARG A 48 -1.22 -0.88 12.67
CA ARG A 48 -0.23 -1.24 13.70
C ARG A 48 0.11 -2.73 13.75
N THR A 49 -0.84 -3.60 13.39
CA THR A 49 -0.65 -5.07 13.43
C THR A 49 0.07 -5.61 12.20
N VAL A 50 -0.26 -5.10 11.01
CA VAL A 50 0.29 -5.53 9.72
C VAL A 50 1.66 -4.93 9.46
N ARG A 51 1.92 -3.72 9.97
CA ARG A 51 3.18 -3.02 9.73
C ARG A 51 4.44 -3.86 10.00
N PRO A 52 4.64 -4.42 11.21
CA PRO A 52 5.85 -5.20 11.50
C PRO A 52 5.92 -6.51 10.72
N LEU A 53 4.79 -7.02 10.22
CA LEU A 53 4.73 -8.27 9.47
C LEU A 53 5.12 -8.09 8.00
N HIS A 54 4.73 -6.95 7.39
CA HIS A 54 4.80 -6.76 5.95
C HIS A 54 5.30 -5.38 5.52
N ALA A 55 4.75 -4.29 6.09
CA ALA A 55 5.02 -2.93 5.62
C ALA A 55 6.49 -2.54 5.79
N ASP A 56 7.10 -2.82 6.94
CA ASP A 56 8.49 -2.44 7.21
C ASP A 56 9.46 -3.11 6.21
N ALA A 57 9.21 -4.38 5.87
CA ALA A 57 10.01 -5.10 4.88
C ALA A 57 9.85 -4.53 3.46
N ILE A 58 8.65 -4.06 3.11
CA ILE A 58 8.39 -3.40 1.81
C ILE A 58 9.04 -2.02 1.79
N SER A 59 8.88 -1.23 2.85
CA SER A 59 9.50 0.09 3.01
C SER A 59 11.02 0.00 2.86
N ALA A 60 11.67 -0.95 3.54
CA ALA A 60 13.11 -1.17 3.39
C ALA A 60 13.51 -1.59 1.98
N SER A 61 12.71 -2.44 1.32
CA SER A 61 12.98 -2.85 -0.07
C SER A 61 12.84 -1.69 -1.06
N LEU A 62 11.97 -0.73 -0.79
CA LEU A 62 11.78 0.47 -1.60
C LEU A 62 12.93 1.46 -1.40
N ASP A 63 13.27 1.74 -0.13
CA ASP A 63 14.34 2.65 0.25
C ASP A 63 15.71 2.20 -0.30
N THR A 64 16.01 0.90 -0.20
CA THR A 64 17.24 0.30 -0.79
C THR A 64 17.32 0.43 -2.32
N ARG A 65 16.19 0.67 -3.00
CA ARG A 65 16.12 0.92 -4.44
C ARG A 65 16.00 2.41 -4.78
N GLY A 66 16.07 3.30 -3.78
CA GLY A 66 16.10 4.74 -3.96
C GLY A 66 14.74 5.43 -3.89
N PHE A 67 13.65 4.71 -3.57
CA PHE A 67 12.33 5.29 -3.33
C PHE A 67 12.25 5.85 -1.91
N PRO A 68 12.09 7.18 -1.71
CA PRO A 68 11.81 7.73 -0.39
C PRO A 68 10.43 7.26 0.08
N VAL A 69 10.35 6.64 1.26
CA VAL A 69 9.08 6.12 1.80
C VAL A 69 8.65 6.88 3.04
N GLU A 70 7.41 7.36 3.02
CA GLU A 70 6.72 7.98 4.15
C GLU A 70 5.66 6.99 4.65
N ASN A 71 5.67 6.64 5.94
CA ASN A 71 4.77 5.63 6.50
C ASN A 71 3.68 6.26 7.36
N PHE A 72 2.44 5.77 7.22
CA PHE A 72 1.32 6.12 8.08
C PHE A 72 0.60 4.86 8.54
N ASP A 73 0.34 4.78 9.85
CA ASP A 73 -0.35 3.65 10.46
C ASP A 73 -1.72 4.04 10.99
N PHE A 74 -2.74 3.40 10.45
CA PHE A 74 -4.06 3.40 11.05
C PHE A 74 -4.05 2.64 12.39
N PRO A 75 -4.89 3.04 13.36
CA PRO A 75 -5.23 2.17 14.48
C PRO A 75 -5.85 0.86 13.98
N ASP A 76 -5.73 -0.19 14.80
CA ASP A 76 -6.16 -1.54 14.45
C ASP A 76 -7.64 -1.78 14.78
N GLY A 77 -8.40 -2.37 13.86
CA GLY A 77 -9.80 -2.77 14.03
C GLY A 77 -10.79 -2.11 13.05
N GLU A 78 -11.92 -2.79 12.79
CA GLU A 78 -12.97 -2.28 11.88
C GLU A 78 -13.59 -0.96 12.34
N SER A 79 -13.67 -0.76 13.67
CA SER A 79 -14.18 0.47 14.25
C SER A 79 -13.40 1.73 13.83
N TYR A 80 -12.21 1.56 13.26
CA TYR A 80 -11.39 2.62 12.70
C TYR A 80 -11.53 2.80 11.18
N LYS A 81 -12.39 2.03 10.50
CA LYS A 81 -12.81 2.32 9.12
C LYS A 81 -13.84 3.44 9.10
N THR A 82 -13.43 4.61 9.56
CA THR A 82 -14.26 5.80 9.68
C THR A 82 -13.71 6.92 8.78
N LEU A 83 -14.58 7.89 8.49
CA LEU A 83 -14.15 9.10 7.78
C LEU A 83 -13.15 9.93 8.60
N ASP A 84 -13.16 9.80 9.92
CA ASP A 84 -12.19 10.50 10.78
C ASP A 84 -10.79 9.91 10.60
N SER A 85 -10.64 8.58 10.55
CA SER A 85 -9.35 7.95 10.23
C SER A 85 -8.84 8.36 8.84
N VAL A 86 -9.75 8.47 7.87
CA VAL A 86 -9.40 8.99 6.53
C VAL A 86 -8.94 10.45 6.61
N ARG A 87 -9.62 11.28 7.41
CA ARG A 87 -9.21 12.68 7.63
C ARG A 87 -7.82 12.77 8.23
N ASP A 88 -7.50 11.96 9.25
CA ASP A 88 -6.18 11.93 9.87
C ASP A 88 -5.08 11.57 8.85
N CYS A 89 -5.35 10.59 7.97
CA CYS A 89 -4.45 10.25 6.88
C CYS A 89 -4.28 11.40 5.87
N LEU A 90 -5.37 12.11 5.54
CA LEU A 90 -5.32 13.26 4.63
C LEU A 90 -4.53 14.42 5.25
N ASP A 91 -4.75 14.73 6.52
CA ASP A 91 -4.03 15.76 7.25
C ASP A 91 -2.54 15.45 7.31
N TRP A 92 -2.18 14.18 7.52
CA TRP A 92 -0.80 13.71 7.42
C TRP A 92 -0.21 13.91 6.02
N LEU A 93 -0.92 13.48 4.95
CA LEU A 93 -0.49 13.67 3.56
C LEU A 93 -0.28 15.16 3.24
N LEU A 94 -1.17 16.04 3.72
CA LEU A 94 -1.04 17.49 3.57
C LEU A 94 0.20 18.02 4.31
N GLY A 95 0.45 17.54 5.54
CA GLY A 95 1.60 17.92 6.35
C GLY A 95 2.94 17.59 5.69
N ILE A 96 3.03 16.45 5.00
CA ILE A 96 4.24 16.05 4.23
C ILE A 96 4.27 16.61 2.80
N LYS A 97 3.31 17.47 2.44
CA LYS A 97 3.15 18.08 1.11
C LYS A 97 3.07 17.04 -0.01
N TRP A 98 2.17 16.06 0.14
CA TRP A 98 1.99 15.01 -0.85
C TRP A 98 1.51 15.54 -2.19
N GLU A 99 2.07 15.03 -3.29
CA GLU A 99 1.75 15.45 -4.66
C GLU A 99 0.95 14.38 -5.39
N ARG A 100 0.05 14.81 -6.29
CA ARG A 100 -0.85 13.92 -7.05
C ARG A 100 -0.14 12.86 -7.91
N GLN A 101 1.12 13.09 -8.24
CA GLN A 101 1.92 12.16 -9.05
C GLN A 101 2.65 11.11 -8.20
N ASN A 102 2.65 11.24 -6.87
CA ASN A 102 3.31 10.33 -5.96
C ASN A 102 2.36 9.19 -5.56
N PRO A 103 2.78 7.93 -5.65
CA PRO A 103 1.92 6.78 -5.39
C PRO A 103 1.64 6.58 -3.90
N ILE A 104 0.39 6.23 -3.59
CA ILE A 104 -0.01 5.71 -2.28
C ILE A 104 -0.06 4.18 -2.37
N LEU A 105 0.61 3.52 -1.43
CA LEU A 105 0.65 2.07 -1.30
C LEU A 105 -0.10 1.64 -0.04
N ALA A 106 -1.24 0.97 -0.21
CA ALA A 106 -1.93 0.34 0.91
C ALA A 106 -1.37 -1.07 1.15
N VAL A 107 -0.87 -1.33 2.36
CA VAL A 107 -0.41 -2.64 2.82
C VAL A 107 -1.29 -3.06 4.00
N GLY A 108 -2.22 -3.95 3.72
CA GLY A 108 -3.21 -4.40 4.69
C GLY A 108 -3.84 -5.71 4.27
N GLY A 109 -4.70 -6.23 5.14
CA GLY A 109 -5.62 -7.31 4.82
C GLY A 109 -7.06 -6.80 4.79
N GLU A 110 -7.97 -7.68 4.39
CA GLU A 110 -9.39 -7.48 4.60
C GLU A 110 -9.79 -7.99 5.98
N TRP A 111 -10.62 -7.20 6.67
CA TRP A 111 -11.12 -7.50 8.00
C TRP A 111 -12.38 -8.36 7.84
N TRP A 112 -12.22 -9.68 7.74
CA TRP A 112 -13.35 -10.62 7.52
C TRP A 112 -14.07 -11.06 8.81
N GLU A 113 -13.86 -10.38 9.93
CA GLU A 113 -14.37 -10.81 11.25
C GLU A 113 -15.82 -10.37 11.55
N ILE A 114 -16.72 -10.36 10.54
CA ILE A 114 -18.14 -9.99 10.72
C ILE A 114 -19.09 -10.94 9.95
N TRP A 115 -18.84 -12.25 9.98
CA TRP A 115 -19.83 -13.24 9.52
C TRP A 115 -19.95 -14.48 10.44
N GLU A 116 -19.50 -14.41 11.70
CA GLU A 116 -19.82 -15.47 12.67
C GLU A 116 -21.10 -15.20 13.49
N ASP A 117 -21.67 -13.99 13.44
CA ASP A 117 -22.86 -13.59 14.22
C ASP A 117 -24.06 -13.10 13.37
N LEU A 118 -24.19 -13.53 12.10
CA LEU A 118 -25.41 -13.34 11.29
C LEU A 118 -25.95 -14.66 10.74
#